data_AF-A0A914ULT9-F1
#
_entry.id   AF-A0A914ULT9-F1
#
_cell.length_a   1.000
_cell.length_b   1.000
_cell.length_c   1.000
_cell.angle_alpha   90.00
_cell.angle_beta   90.00
_cell.angle_gamma   90.00
#
_symmetry.space_group_name_H-M   'P 1'
#
loop_
_entity.id
_entity.type
_entity.pdbx_description
1 polymer ?
#
loop_
_entity_poly.entity_id
_entity_poly.type
_entity_poly.pdbx_seq_one_letter_code
_entity_poly.pdbx_strand_id
1 'polypeptide(L)'
;MTYTPVIVIPMLVFGGFYINQATIPAYFAWLQWFSYFRYSYEALAINEWTAVDNIQGCIRGGNITCPSNGADVLQSLSFHQDSLIPDMIALLAMAVIIRIIGFLALVVRTLLKNDWINEISNMEEKEICSLRWHNISVFVKENHSTIHRVKTFFDKKKELKSRILDNVSGMVHSGQLLALIGPSGAGKTTLLNILTSRKMQNLDVSGTVVLNNTIVDNESVRSVSSYVQQNDFFIGTLTVKEHLIFSAEMRMPNRSKAERRSKIEQLLRELGLDKCKDSLIGQLGESGISGGERKRLSFACELLSDPMIMFCDEPTSGLDSFMAQQVVRVLQQAANSGKMIICTIHQPSSQVFAMFDQLCLLAQGQVAYFGPRKEALEIFERCRLPCPVNFSPS
;
A
#
# COMPACT_ATOMS: atom_id res chain seq x y z
N MET A 1 7.88 11.35 -8.40
CA MET A 1 8.37 12.24 -9.46
C MET A 1 9.11 13.48 -8.94
N THR A 2 9.07 13.81 -7.65
CA THR A 2 9.69 15.03 -7.09
C THR A 2 11.22 15.02 -7.02
N TYR A 3 11.88 13.87 -7.04
CA TYR A 3 13.36 13.79 -6.91
C TYR A 3 14.11 13.79 -8.25
N THR A 4 13.42 13.49 -9.35
CA THR A 4 14.05 13.39 -10.68
C THR A 4 14.70 14.71 -11.12
N PRO A 5 14.05 15.89 -10.97
CA PRO A 5 14.67 17.16 -11.36
C PRO A 5 15.89 17.51 -10.51
N VAL A 6 15.86 17.20 -9.21
CA VAL A 6 16.94 17.52 -8.26
C VAL A 6 18.23 16.77 -8.60
N ILE A 7 18.14 15.58 -9.18
CA ILE A 7 19.29 14.75 -9.55
C ILE A 7 19.71 15.01 -11.00
N VAL A 8 18.75 15.11 -11.92
CA VAL A 8 19.01 15.23 -13.36
C VAL A 8 19.57 16.61 -13.73
N ILE A 9 19.08 17.69 -13.11
CA ILE A 9 19.52 19.05 -13.45
C ILE A 9 21.01 19.26 -13.14
N PRO A 10 21.53 18.93 -11.95
CA PRO A 10 22.96 19.01 -11.70
C PRO A 10 23.77 18.14 -12.67
N MET A 11 23.32 16.91 -12.96
CA MET A 11 24.01 16.04 -13.91
C MET A 11 24.08 16.62 -15.33
N LEU A 12 23.03 17.31 -15.80
CA LEU A 12 23.02 18.03 -17.08
C LEU A 12 23.97 19.24 -17.07
N VAL A 13 23.90 20.04 -16.01
CA VAL A 13 24.69 21.28 -15.88
C VAL A 13 26.19 20.98 -15.86
N PHE A 14 26.62 20.00 -15.06
CA PHE A 14 28.02 19.59 -14.95
C PHE A 14 28.44 18.58 -16.03
N GLY A 15 27.52 18.15 -16.89
CA GLY A 15 27.76 17.21 -17.98
C GLY A 15 28.20 17.86 -19.29
N GLY A 16 28.64 19.11 -19.29
CA GLY A 16 29.10 19.79 -20.52
C GLY A 16 27.99 20.36 -21.40
N PHE A 17 26.71 20.09 -21.09
CA PHE A 17 25.58 20.52 -21.93
C PHE A 17 25.24 22.02 -21.80
N TYR A 18 25.37 22.59 -20.59
CA TYR A 18 25.11 24.01 -20.31
C TYR A 18 26.36 24.81 -19.94
N ILE A 19 27.36 24.15 -19.34
CA ILE A 19 28.61 24.77 -18.91
C ILE A 19 29.75 24.01 -19.56
N ASN A 20 30.68 24.73 -20.19
CA ASN A 20 31.89 24.13 -20.77
C ASN A 20 32.72 23.45 -19.67
N GLN A 21 33.23 22.24 -19.93
CA GLN A 21 34.02 21.46 -18.96
C GLN A 21 35.21 22.26 -18.38
N ALA A 22 35.84 23.12 -19.18
CA ALA A 22 37.00 23.92 -18.77
C ALA A 22 36.66 25.07 -17.81
N THR A 23 35.39 25.49 -17.73
CA THR A 23 34.97 26.59 -16.85
C THR A 23 34.42 26.09 -15.50
N ILE A 24 34.35 24.77 -15.31
CA ILE A 24 33.92 24.15 -14.04
C ILE A 24 35.02 24.36 -12.98
N PRO A 25 34.71 24.95 -11.82
CA PRO A 25 35.70 25.11 -10.76
C PRO A 25 36.26 23.76 -10.27
N ALA A 26 37.56 23.73 -9.93
CA ALA A 26 38.28 22.51 -9.54
C ALA A 26 37.60 21.70 -8.42
N TYR A 27 36.90 22.38 -7.49
CA TYR A 27 36.19 21.72 -6.39
C TYR A 27 34.93 20.94 -6.82
N PHE A 28 34.35 21.24 -7.99
CA PHE A 28 33.23 20.51 -8.60
C PHE A 28 33.63 19.63 -9.77
N ALA A 29 34.89 19.67 -10.21
CA ALA A 29 35.38 18.92 -11.36
C ALA A 29 35.35 17.39 -11.21
N TRP A 30 35.08 16.85 -10.02
CA TRP A 30 34.86 15.42 -9.83
C TRP A 30 33.43 14.98 -10.18
N LEU A 31 32.45 15.88 -10.08
CA LEU A 31 31.02 15.55 -10.23
C LEU A 31 30.66 15.20 -11.68
N GLN A 32 31.36 15.81 -12.64
CA GLN A 32 31.20 15.55 -14.08
C GLN A 32 31.46 14.08 -14.46
N TRP A 33 32.31 13.35 -13.71
CA TRP A 33 32.62 11.94 -13.97
C TRP A 33 31.49 10.99 -13.55
N PHE A 34 30.55 11.45 -12.72
CA PHE A 34 29.35 10.71 -12.35
C PHE A 34 28.16 11.01 -13.26
N SER A 35 28.29 12.00 -14.16
CA SER A 35 27.22 12.37 -15.08
C SER A 35 27.26 11.53 -16.35
N TYR A 36 26.25 10.69 -16.55
CA TYR A 36 26.05 9.99 -17.82
C TYR A 36 25.81 10.96 -18.99
N PHE A 37 25.34 12.18 -18.74
CA PHE A 37 25.18 13.19 -19.78
C PHE A 37 26.51 13.66 -20.34
N ARG A 38 27.58 13.71 -19.53
CA ARG A 38 28.90 14.10 -20.00
C ARG A 38 29.37 13.23 -21.15
N TYR A 39 29.49 11.93 -20.87
CA TYR A 39 29.99 10.95 -21.84
C TYR A 39 29.05 10.81 -23.03
N SER A 40 27.73 10.93 -22.82
CA SER A 40 26.77 10.87 -23.93
C SER A 40 26.84 12.10 -24.83
N TYR A 41 27.05 13.29 -24.26
CA TYR A 41 27.10 14.53 -25.02
C TYR A 41 28.45 14.69 -25.74
N GLU A 42 29.55 14.35 -25.07
CA GLU A 42 30.90 14.33 -25.65
C GLU A 42 30.97 13.34 -26.81
N ALA A 43 30.49 12.10 -26.64
CA ALA A 43 30.46 11.11 -27.71
C ALA A 43 29.55 11.51 -28.90
N LEU A 44 28.38 12.10 -28.64
CA LEU A 44 27.48 12.59 -29.69
C LEU A 44 28.13 13.73 -30.48
N ALA A 45 28.74 14.69 -29.78
CA ALA A 45 29.39 15.84 -30.40
C ALA A 45 30.58 15.39 -31.26
N ILE A 46 31.41 14.47 -30.77
CA ILE A 46 32.52 13.91 -31.55
C ILE A 46 31.99 13.18 -32.78
N ASN A 47 30.99 12.32 -32.65
CA ASN A 47 30.41 11.60 -33.78
C ASN A 47 29.89 12.53 -34.89
N GLU A 48 29.22 13.63 -34.51
CA GLU A 48 28.63 14.58 -35.47
C GLU A 48 29.68 15.48 -36.13
N TRP A 49 30.60 16.06 -35.35
CA TRP A 49 31.50 17.11 -35.83
C TRP A 49 32.81 16.60 -36.43
N THR A 50 33.19 15.33 -36.21
CA THR A 50 34.47 14.81 -36.74
C THR A 50 34.48 14.69 -38.27
N ALA A 51 33.32 14.50 -38.90
CA ALA A 51 33.19 14.38 -40.36
C ALA A 51 32.90 15.71 -41.09
N VAL A 52 32.86 16.84 -40.37
CA VAL A 52 32.48 18.15 -40.93
C VAL A 52 33.72 19.00 -41.16
N ASP A 53 34.17 19.06 -42.41
CA ASP A 53 35.39 19.78 -42.80
C ASP A 53 35.19 21.28 -42.98
N ASN A 54 33.98 21.74 -43.35
CA ASN A 54 33.72 23.15 -43.64
C ASN A 54 32.30 23.57 -43.26
N ILE A 55 32.19 24.57 -42.37
CA ILE A 55 30.92 25.17 -41.96
C ILE A 55 30.69 26.44 -42.75
N GLN A 56 29.79 26.39 -43.74
CA GLN A 56 29.45 27.55 -44.57
C GLN A 56 28.68 28.61 -43.78
N GLY A 57 29.10 29.88 -43.88
CA GLY A 57 28.44 31.02 -43.22
C GLY A 57 29.33 31.84 -42.29
N CYS A 58 30.58 31.42 -42.06
CA CYS A 58 31.53 32.12 -41.22
C CYS A 58 32.30 33.21 -41.99
N ILE A 59 31.87 34.47 -41.90
CA ILE A 59 32.56 35.61 -42.56
C ILE A 59 33.76 36.00 -41.67
N ARG A 60 34.98 35.68 -42.11
CA ARG A 60 36.23 36.12 -41.45
C ARG A 60 36.40 37.63 -41.63
N GLY A 61 35.84 38.43 -40.71
CA GLY A 61 35.98 39.90 -40.78
C GLY A 61 35.41 40.73 -39.63
N GLY A 62 34.77 40.12 -38.62
CA GLY A 62 34.33 40.81 -37.40
C GLY A 62 35.00 40.25 -36.15
N ASN A 63 34.94 40.98 -35.03
CA ASN A 63 35.43 40.62 -33.69
C ASN A 63 34.78 39.35 -33.07
N ILE A 64 34.21 38.45 -33.88
CA ILE A 64 33.52 37.24 -33.46
C ILE A 64 34.31 36.03 -33.95
N THR A 65 34.85 35.25 -33.02
CA THR A 65 35.49 33.95 -33.27
C THR A 65 34.42 32.94 -33.64
N CYS A 66 34.24 32.70 -34.94
CA CYS A 66 33.30 31.70 -35.44
C CYS A 66 34.08 30.46 -35.93
N PRO A 67 33.63 29.24 -35.57
CA PRO A 67 34.32 27.99 -35.91
C PRO A 67 34.22 27.71 -37.41
N SER A 68 35.34 27.33 -38.03
CA SER A 68 35.42 27.12 -39.48
C SER A 68 35.30 25.66 -39.91
N ASN A 69 35.60 24.74 -39.00
CA ASN A 69 35.48 23.30 -39.18
C ASN A 69 34.88 22.67 -37.90
N GLY A 70 34.53 21.37 -37.95
CA GLY A 70 34.02 20.67 -36.78
C GLY A 70 35.04 20.50 -35.65
N ALA A 71 36.35 20.52 -35.94
CA ALA A 71 37.40 20.48 -34.92
C ALA A 71 37.41 21.75 -34.04
N ASP A 72 37.19 22.93 -34.64
CA ASP A 72 37.06 24.21 -33.95
C ASP A 72 35.84 24.21 -33.01
N VAL A 73 34.74 23.56 -33.44
CA VAL A 73 33.54 23.38 -32.61
C VAL A 73 33.83 22.50 -31.39
N LEU A 74 34.48 21.34 -31.60
CA LEU A 74 34.87 20.45 -30.50
C LEU A 74 35.84 21.12 -29.52
N GLN A 75 36.81 21.89 -30.04
CA GLN A 75 37.75 22.66 -29.23
C GLN A 75 37.04 23.76 -28.41
N SER A 76 36.01 24.41 -28.97
CA SER A 76 35.21 25.41 -28.25
C SER A 76 34.38 24.82 -27.11
N LEU A 77 34.06 23.53 -27.17
CA LEU A 77 33.37 22.78 -26.11
C LEU A 77 34.34 22.07 -25.13
N SER A 78 35.65 22.16 -25.39
CA SER A 78 36.70 21.45 -24.68
C SER A 78 36.62 19.91 -24.79
N PHE A 79 36.21 19.39 -25.95
CA PHE A 79 36.12 17.96 -26.23
C PHE A 79 37.27 17.49 -27.13
N HIS A 80 37.77 16.29 -26.86
CA HIS A 80 38.88 15.68 -27.62
C HIS A 80 38.36 14.57 -28.53
N GLN A 81 38.79 14.55 -29.80
CA GLN A 81 38.33 13.56 -30.79
C GLN A 81 38.68 12.11 -30.40
N ASP A 82 39.74 11.90 -29.61
CA ASP A 82 40.16 10.58 -29.13
C ASP A 82 39.26 10.01 -28.00
N SER A 83 38.35 10.82 -27.43
CA SER A 83 37.51 10.42 -26.28
C SER A 83 36.34 9.50 -26.66
N LEU A 84 35.99 9.34 -27.93
CA LEU A 84 34.76 8.64 -28.37
C LEU A 84 34.64 7.22 -27.79
N ILE A 85 35.68 6.39 -27.94
CA ILE A 85 35.69 5.00 -27.48
C ILE A 85 35.71 4.91 -25.94
N PRO A 86 36.60 5.67 -25.23
CA PRO A 86 36.53 5.78 -23.77
C PRO A 86 35.15 6.17 -23.24
N ASP A 87 34.45 7.11 -23.89
CA ASP A 87 33.14 7.59 -23.45
C ASP A 87 32.05 6.52 -23.64
N MET A 88 32.06 5.82 -24.77
CA MET A 88 31.15 4.69 -25.01
C MET A 88 31.36 3.56 -23.99
N ILE A 89 32.62 3.24 -23.67
CA ILE A 89 32.96 2.23 -22.65
C ILE A 89 32.50 2.70 -21.27
N ALA A 90 32.74 3.96 -20.91
CA ALA A 90 32.34 4.54 -19.63
C ALA A 90 30.80 4.53 -19.47
N LEU A 91 30.05 4.88 -20.52
CA LEU A 91 28.59 4.80 -20.52
C LEU A 91 28.07 3.39 -20.28
N LEU A 92 28.63 2.40 -21.00
CA LEU A 92 28.23 1.00 -20.84
C LEU A 92 28.58 0.48 -19.44
N ALA A 93 29.77 0.82 -18.94
CA ALA A 93 30.21 0.46 -17.58
C ALA A 93 29.27 1.06 -16.52
N MET A 94 28.93 2.34 -16.62
CA MET A 94 27.99 2.98 -15.69
C MET A 94 26.58 2.36 -15.77
N ALA A 95 26.09 2.04 -16.96
CA ALA A 95 24.78 1.39 -17.11
C ALA A 95 24.75 0.02 -16.42
N VAL A 96 25.83 -0.75 -16.53
CA VAL A 96 25.99 -2.04 -15.84
C VAL A 96 26.09 -1.83 -14.32
N ILE A 97 26.92 -0.91 -13.85
CA ILE A 97 27.11 -0.61 -12.42
C ILE A 97 25.79 -0.19 -11.77
N ILE A 98 25.03 0.73 -12.38
CA ILE A 98 23.74 1.19 -11.85
C ILE A 98 22.75 0.02 -11.73
N ARG A 99 22.71 -0.87 -12.73
CA ARG A 99 21.86 -2.07 -12.69
C ARG A 99 22.30 -3.06 -11.61
N ILE A 100 23.61 -3.27 -11.43
CA ILE A 100 24.15 -4.13 -10.37
C ILE A 100 23.84 -3.56 -8.99
N ILE A 101 24.07 -2.26 -8.76
CA ILE A 101 23.73 -1.60 -7.49
C ILE A 101 22.23 -1.70 -7.22
N GLY A 102 21.38 -1.45 -8.23
CA GLY A 102 19.93 -1.61 -8.10
C GLY A 102 19.53 -3.05 -7.76
N PHE A 103 20.12 -4.03 -8.43
CA PHE A 103 19.91 -5.45 -8.15
C PHE A 103 20.36 -5.83 -6.74
N LEU A 104 21.57 -5.44 -6.32
CA LEU A 104 22.10 -5.70 -4.98
C LEU A 104 21.23 -5.04 -3.91
N ALA A 105 20.79 -3.80 -4.12
CA ALA A 105 19.89 -3.12 -3.20
C ALA A 105 18.55 -3.86 -3.06
N LEU A 106 18.00 -4.37 -4.16
CA LEU A 106 16.79 -5.19 -4.15
C LEU A 106 17.02 -6.55 -3.46
N VAL A 107 18.15 -7.20 -3.72
CA VAL A 107 18.52 -8.47 -3.08
C VAL A 107 18.71 -8.30 -1.59
N VAL A 108 19.47 -7.30 -1.13
CA VAL A 108 19.65 -6.99 0.30
C VAL A 108 18.30 -6.74 0.96
N ARG A 109 17.42 -5.94 0.34
CA ARG A 109 16.08 -5.69 0.87
C ARG A 109 15.20 -6.95 0.92
N THR A 110 15.39 -7.87 -0.03
CA THR A 110 14.65 -9.13 -0.09
C THR A 110 15.18 -10.14 0.93
N LEU A 111 16.50 -10.27 1.08
CA LEU A 111 17.13 -11.16 2.05
C LEU A 111 16.79 -10.74 3.49
N LEU A 112 16.88 -9.45 3.80
CA LEU A 112 16.45 -8.90 5.10
C LEU A 112 14.96 -9.17 5.39
N LYS A 113 14.14 -9.42 4.37
CA LYS A 113 12.72 -9.75 4.52
C LYS A 113 12.45 -11.27 4.54
N ASN A 114 13.29 -12.07 3.89
CA ASN A 114 13.12 -13.51 3.77
C ASN A 114 13.44 -14.25 5.07
N ASP A 115 14.42 -13.79 5.86
CA ASP A 115 14.72 -14.41 7.16
C ASP A 115 13.49 -14.42 8.08
N TRP A 116 12.67 -13.36 8.04
CA TRP A 116 11.39 -13.26 8.75
C TRP A 116 10.30 -14.20 8.19
N ILE A 117 10.19 -14.33 6.86
CA ILE A 117 9.19 -15.21 6.23
C ILE A 117 9.48 -16.67 6.59
N ASN A 118 10.76 -17.04 6.66
CA ASN A 118 11.17 -18.39 7.06
C ASN A 118 10.88 -18.68 8.55
N GLU A 119 11.01 -17.66 9.41
CA GLU A 119 10.66 -17.77 10.83
C GLU A 119 9.14 -17.93 11.06
N ILE A 120 8.32 -17.26 10.23
CA ILE A 120 6.86 -17.42 10.22
C ILE A 120 6.43 -18.76 9.62
N SER A 121 7.08 -19.26 8.57
CA SER A 121 6.76 -20.57 8.00
C SER A 121 7.14 -21.75 8.90
N ASN A 122 8.06 -21.52 9.85
CA ASN A 122 8.45 -22.50 10.88
C ASN A 122 7.57 -22.45 12.13
N MET A 123 6.59 -21.54 12.21
CA MET A 123 5.45 -21.75 13.11
C MET A 123 4.55 -22.83 12.50
N GLU A 124 4.91 -24.09 12.74
CA GLU A 124 4.03 -25.25 12.57
C GLU A 124 2.62 -24.93 13.11
N GLU A 125 1.61 -25.41 12.39
CA GLU A 125 0.16 -25.42 12.63
C GLU A 125 -0.30 -25.32 14.10
N LYS A 126 -0.02 -24.21 14.78
CA LYS A 126 -0.77 -23.81 15.97
C LYS A 126 -2.03 -23.15 15.44
N GLU A 127 -3.11 -23.93 15.36
CA GLU A 127 -4.46 -23.42 15.11
C GLU A 127 -4.65 -22.12 15.90
N ILE A 128 -4.70 -20.97 15.22
CA ILE A 128 -4.99 -19.72 15.90
C ILE A 128 -6.47 -19.77 16.28
N CYS A 129 -6.74 -20.00 17.55
CA CYS A 129 -8.07 -20.11 18.13
C CYS A 129 -8.61 -18.78 18.64
N SER A 130 -7.74 -17.78 18.91
CA SER A 130 -8.18 -16.48 19.43
C SER A 130 -7.25 -15.31 19.12
N LEU A 131 -7.86 -14.16 18.83
CA LEU A 131 -7.22 -12.85 18.80
C LEU A 131 -7.84 -11.99 19.91
N ARG A 132 -6.99 -11.40 20.76
CA ARG A 132 -7.40 -10.51 21.84
C ARG A 132 -6.62 -9.21 21.79
N TRP A 133 -7.26 -8.11 22.15
CA TRP A 133 -6.59 -6.84 22.35
C TRP A 133 -6.96 -6.25 23.70
N HIS A 134 -5.98 -5.66 24.37
CA HIS A 134 -6.13 -5.11 25.71
C HIS A 134 -5.63 -3.67 25.75
N ASN A 135 -6.48 -2.81 26.31
CA ASN A 135 -6.19 -1.43 26.67
C ASN A 135 -5.60 -0.60 25.51
N ILE A 136 -6.12 -0.79 24.29
CA ILE A 136 -5.69 -0.03 23.12
C ILE A 136 -6.09 1.43 23.28
N SER A 137 -5.11 2.31 23.38
CA SER A 137 -5.31 3.77 23.41
C SER A 137 -4.49 4.44 22.32
N VAL A 138 -5.08 5.43 21.66
CA VAL A 138 -4.54 6.03 20.43
C VAL A 138 -4.64 7.54 20.49
N PHE A 139 -3.52 8.19 20.23
CA PHE A 139 -3.40 9.63 20.19
C PHE A 139 -2.80 10.08 18.86
N VAL A 140 -3.25 11.21 18.34
CA VAL A 140 -2.62 11.85 17.19
C VAL A 140 -1.29 12.46 17.64
N LYS A 141 -0.19 12.12 16.97
CA LYS A 141 1.10 12.79 17.13
C LYS A 141 1.02 14.17 16.47
N GLU A 142 1.38 15.19 17.23
CA GLU A 142 1.53 16.53 16.68
C GLU A 142 2.77 16.58 15.80
N ASN A 143 2.56 16.94 14.52
CA ASN A 143 3.66 17.37 13.68
C ASN A 143 4.00 18.81 14.07
N HIS A 144 5.01 19.01 14.92
CA HIS A 144 5.62 20.32 15.09
C HIS A 144 6.27 20.73 13.76
N SER A 145 5.52 21.41 12.90
CA SER A 145 6.13 22.12 11.78
C SER A 145 7.00 23.23 12.37
N THR A 146 8.28 23.23 12.00
CA THR A 146 9.32 24.15 12.48
C THR A 146 9.02 25.64 12.20
N ILE A 147 7.91 25.95 11.51
CA ILE A 147 7.51 27.28 11.05
C ILE A 147 6.67 28.06 12.09
N HIS A 148 6.17 27.42 13.16
CA HIS A 148 5.39 28.13 14.18
C HIS A 148 6.19 28.85 15.29
N ARG A 149 7.53 28.90 15.21
CA ARG A 149 8.38 29.51 16.26
C ARG A 149 8.28 31.04 16.42
N VAL A 150 7.44 31.76 15.66
CA VAL A 150 7.34 33.24 15.75
C VAL A 150 5.95 33.75 16.13
N LYS A 151 4.92 32.92 16.28
CA LYS A 151 3.59 33.40 16.72
C LYS A 151 2.97 32.48 17.76
N THR A 152 3.27 32.73 19.04
CA THR A 152 2.30 32.95 20.13
C THR A 152 3.01 32.91 21.50
N PHE A 153 3.34 34.09 22.03
CA PHE A 153 3.67 34.27 23.45
C PHE A 153 2.40 34.47 24.33
N PHE A 154 1.23 34.44 23.70
CA PHE A 154 -0.09 34.63 24.33
C PHE A 154 -1.08 33.59 23.80
N ASP A 155 -0.92 32.31 24.16
CA ASP A 155 -2.07 31.43 24.41
C ASP A 155 -1.61 30.18 25.16
N LYS A 156 -1.85 30.11 26.48
CA LYS A 156 -1.72 28.87 27.25
C LYS A 156 -3.01 28.07 27.09
N LYS A 157 -3.34 27.68 25.86
CA LYS A 157 -4.32 26.63 25.63
C LYS A 157 -3.57 25.31 25.76
N LYS A 158 -3.89 24.53 26.80
CA LYS A 158 -3.38 23.18 26.99
C LYS A 158 -3.86 22.35 25.79
N GLU A 159 -3.05 22.25 24.73
CA GLU A 159 -3.38 21.49 23.53
C GLU A 159 -3.53 20.02 23.94
N LEU A 160 -4.78 19.58 24.02
CA LEU A 160 -5.14 18.21 24.32
C LEU A 160 -4.77 17.39 23.08
N LYS A 161 -3.78 16.51 23.20
CA LYS A 161 -3.54 15.43 22.22
C LYS A 161 -4.89 14.83 21.84
N SER A 162 -5.30 14.97 20.58
CA SER A 162 -6.59 14.43 20.12
C SER A 162 -6.58 12.92 20.29
N ARG A 163 -7.40 12.42 21.23
CA ARG A 163 -7.51 11.01 21.56
C ARG A 163 -8.57 10.37 20.67
N ILE A 164 -8.18 9.35 19.92
CA ILE A 164 -9.06 8.64 18.99
C ILE A 164 -9.68 7.42 19.66
N LEU A 165 -8.87 6.61 20.34
CA LEU A 165 -9.30 5.45 21.11
C LEU A 165 -8.82 5.56 22.56
N ASP A 166 -9.63 5.07 23.48
CA ASP A 166 -9.36 5.11 24.91
C ASP A 166 -9.66 3.76 25.55
N ASN A 167 -8.60 3.06 25.95
CA ASN A 167 -8.66 1.80 26.68
C ASN A 167 -9.57 0.73 26.04
N VAL A 168 -9.52 0.59 24.72
CA VAL A 168 -10.35 -0.34 23.97
C VAL A 168 -9.82 -1.77 24.13
N SER A 169 -10.69 -2.68 24.58
CA SER A 169 -10.37 -4.10 24.76
C SER A 169 -11.45 -4.97 24.12
N GLY A 170 -11.08 -6.18 23.71
CA GLY A 170 -12.01 -7.11 23.08
C GLY A 170 -11.32 -8.37 22.57
N MET A 171 -12.12 -9.26 22.00
CA MET A 171 -11.64 -10.55 21.52
C MET A 171 -12.45 -11.12 20.37
N VAL A 172 -11.89 -12.09 19.68
CA VAL A 172 -12.60 -12.93 18.71
C VAL A 172 -12.01 -14.32 18.73
N HIS A 173 -12.86 -15.34 18.61
CA HIS A 173 -12.44 -16.74 18.49
C HIS A 173 -12.57 -17.25 17.07
N SER A 174 -11.77 -18.28 16.75
CA SER A 174 -11.96 -19.08 15.53
C SER A 174 -13.42 -19.53 15.41
N GLY A 175 -13.98 -19.42 14.21
CA GLY A 175 -15.38 -19.72 13.98
C GLY A 175 -16.33 -18.52 14.13
N GLN A 176 -15.87 -17.37 14.65
CA GLN A 176 -16.75 -16.24 14.97
C GLN A 176 -16.67 -15.11 13.96
N LEU A 177 -17.84 -14.54 13.67
CA LEU A 177 -18.02 -13.30 12.92
C LEU A 177 -18.35 -12.14 13.89
N LEU A 178 -17.39 -11.24 14.08
CA LEU A 178 -17.48 -10.06 14.95
C LEU A 178 -17.88 -8.81 14.15
N ALA A 179 -18.98 -8.17 14.54
CA ALA A 179 -19.34 -6.85 14.05
C ALA A 179 -18.78 -5.73 14.94
N LEU A 180 -17.97 -4.85 14.34
CA LEU A 180 -17.52 -3.59 14.93
C LEU A 180 -18.45 -2.46 14.46
N ILE A 181 -19.32 -2.00 15.35
CA ILE A 181 -20.40 -1.06 15.06
C ILE A 181 -20.23 0.21 15.90
N GLY A 182 -20.73 1.33 15.41
CA GLY A 182 -20.70 2.61 16.10
C GLY A 182 -20.90 3.79 15.15
N PRO A 183 -21.15 5.01 15.66
CA PRO A 183 -21.34 6.18 14.83
C PRO A 183 -20.09 6.54 14.02
N SER A 184 -20.27 7.39 13.01
CA SER A 184 -19.15 7.96 12.25
C SER A 184 -18.21 8.70 13.21
N GLY A 185 -16.90 8.48 13.07
CA GLY A 185 -15.89 9.05 13.97
C GLY A 185 -15.67 8.30 15.29
N ALA A 186 -16.37 7.19 15.57
CA ALA A 186 -16.18 6.41 16.80
C ALA A 186 -14.83 5.66 16.90
N GLY A 187 -13.98 5.72 15.87
CA GLY A 187 -12.68 5.05 15.86
C GLY A 187 -12.67 3.63 15.29
N LYS A 188 -13.78 3.15 14.69
CA LYS A 188 -13.92 1.80 14.09
C LYS A 188 -12.78 1.41 13.15
N THR A 189 -12.61 2.17 12.07
CA THR A 189 -11.54 1.97 11.08
C THR A 189 -10.16 2.21 11.69
N THR A 190 -10.04 3.08 12.72
CA THR A 190 -8.77 3.28 13.42
C THR A 190 -8.38 2.01 14.20
N LEU A 191 -9.32 1.42 14.95
CA LEU A 191 -9.09 0.16 15.67
C LEU A 191 -8.69 -0.95 14.69
N LEU A 192 -9.41 -1.11 13.58
CA LEU A 192 -9.14 -2.15 12.60
C LEU A 192 -7.77 -1.95 11.90
N ASN A 193 -7.38 -0.71 11.62
CA ASN A 193 -6.04 -0.37 11.14
C ASN A 193 -4.94 -0.68 12.18
N ILE A 194 -5.19 -0.45 13.47
CA ILE A 194 -4.21 -0.73 14.54
C ILE A 194 -4.01 -2.23 14.72
N LEU A 195 -5.10 -3.00 14.75
CA LEU A 195 -5.04 -4.46 14.87
C LEU A 195 -4.29 -5.10 13.69
N THR A 196 -4.29 -4.46 12.52
CA THR A 196 -3.55 -4.92 11.33
C THR A 196 -2.26 -4.15 11.07
N SER A 197 -1.91 -3.24 11.98
CA SER A 197 -0.70 -2.43 11.95
C SER A 197 -0.52 -1.61 10.68
N ARG A 198 -1.64 -1.15 10.11
CA ARG A 198 -1.71 -0.33 8.92
C ARG A 198 -1.87 1.15 9.29
N LYS A 199 -1.36 2.03 8.43
CA LYS A 199 -1.56 3.49 8.52
C LYS A 199 -1.23 4.10 9.91
N MET A 200 -0.17 3.59 10.56
CA MET A 200 0.28 4.06 11.89
C MET A 200 1.06 5.39 11.87
N GLN A 201 1.10 6.07 10.72
CA GLN A 201 1.85 7.33 10.59
C GLN A 201 1.17 8.42 11.43
N ASN A 202 1.96 9.19 12.16
CA ASN A 202 1.49 10.25 13.04
C ASN A 202 0.53 9.78 14.14
N LEU A 203 0.60 8.51 14.55
CA LEU A 203 -0.17 7.98 15.69
C LEU A 203 0.78 7.52 16.80
N ASP A 204 0.35 7.76 18.03
CA ASP A 204 0.93 7.22 19.26
C ASP A 204 -0.03 6.17 19.79
N VAL A 205 0.39 4.90 19.76
CA VAL A 205 -0.46 3.74 20.06
C VAL A 205 0.12 3.02 21.26
N SER A 206 -0.74 2.72 22.22
CA SER A 206 -0.42 1.92 23.41
C SER A 206 -1.44 0.80 23.55
N GLY A 207 -1.08 -0.24 24.31
CA GLY A 207 -1.87 -1.46 24.46
C GLY A 207 -1.15 -2.69 23.91
N THR A 208 -1.78 -3.86 24.03
CA THR A 208 -1.19 -5.13 23.62
C THR A 208 -2.16 -5.95 22.80
N VAL A 209 -1.65 -6.59 21.73
CA VAL A 209 -2.38 -7.57 20.93
C VAL A 209 -1.84 -8.97 21.24
N VAL A 210 -2.73 -9.93 21.43
CA VAL A 210 -2.43 -11.28 21.89
C VAL A 210 -3.08 -12.29 20.94
N LEU A 211 -2.28 -13.21 20.40
CA LEU A 211 -2.74 -14.36 19.62
C LEU A 211 -2.56 -15.64 20.46
N ASN A 212 -3.62 -16.40 20.70
CA ASN A 212 -3.59 -17.70 21.42
C ASN A 212 -2.95 -17.73 22.83
N ASN A 213 -2.63 -16.59 23.43
CA ASN A 213 -1.91 -16.35 24.72
C ASN A 213 -0.51 -15.75 24.56
N THR A 214 -0.02 -15.54 23.34
CA THR A 214 1.29 -14.90 23.09
C THR A 214 1.08 -13.44 22.72
N ILE A 215 1.77 -12.52 23.39
CA ILE A 215 1.83 -11.13 22.96
C ILE A 215 2.57 -11.11 21.63
N VAL A 216 1.91 -10.60 20.61
CA VAL A 216 2.47 -10.57 19.26
C VAL A 216 2.75 -9.15 18.85
N ASP A 217 3.79 -9.00 18.05
CA ASP A 217 4.07 -7.76 17.39
C ASP A 217 3.13 -7.57 16.19
N ASN A 218 3.20 -6.36 15.67
CA ASN A 218 2.41 -5.90 14.55
C ASN A 218 2.63 -6.72 13.26
N GLU A 219 3.85 -7.21 13.02
CA GLU A 219 4.16 -7.95 11.79
C GLU A 219 3.64 -9.39 11.86
N SER A 220 3.69 -10.02 13.03
CA SER A 220 3.10 -11.35 13.25
C SER A 220 1.59 -11.39 12.99
N VAL A 221 0.84 -10.37 13.43
CA VAL A 221 -0.61 -10.34 13.13
C VAL A 221 -0.85 -10.22 11.62
N ARG A 222 -0.04 -9.43 10.93
CA ARG A 222 -0.16 -9.20 9.49
C ARG A 222 0.18 -10.43 8.65
N SER A 223 1.06 -11.30 9.12
CA SER A 223 1.46 -12.51 8.39
C SER A 223 0.39 -13.60 8.39
N VAL A 224 -0.43 -13.63 9.43
CA VAL A 224 -1.53 -14.60 9.62
C VAL A 224 -2.91 -14.05 9.25
N SER A 225 -2.99 -12.77 8.83
CA SER A 225 -4.25 -12.09 8.55
C SER A 225 -4.33 -11.47 7.16
N SER A 226 -5.56 -11.34 6.67
CA SER A 226 -5.89 -10.59 5.46
C SER A 226 -6.73 -9.35 5.78
N TYR A 227 -6.72 -8.38 4.88
CA TYR A 227 -7.45 -7.13 5.04
C TYR A 227 -8.18 -6.79 3.75
N VAL A 228 -9.51 -6.79 3.82
CA VAL A 228 -10.38 -6.32 2.74
C VAL A 228 -10.63 -4.83 2.92
N GLN A 229 -10.25 -4.04 1.92
CA GLN A 229 -10.44 -2.60 1.93
C GLN A 229 -11.88 -2.19 1.62
N GLN A 230 -12.28 -1.01 2.09
CA GLN A 230 -13.57 -0.41 1.74
C GLN A 230 -13.70 -0.15 0.24
N ASN A 231 -12.62 0.31 -0.42
CA ASN A 231 -12.59 0.50 -1.87
C ASN A 231 -11.78 -0.62 -2.52
N ASP A 232 -12.39 -1.29 -3.50
CA ASP A 232 -11.73 -2.38 -4.22
C ASP A 232 -11.01 -1.82 -5.46
N PHE A 233 -9.68 -1.99 -5.49
CA PHE A 233 -8.84 -1.57 -6.62
C PHE A 233 -8.60 -2.77 -7.54
N PHE A 234 -9.36 -2.83 -8.63
CA PHE A 234 -9.21 -3.86 -9.65
C PHE A 234 -8.73 -3.28 -10.97
N ILE A 235 -8.04 -4.11 -11.76
CA ILE A 235 -7.72 -3.83 -13.15
C ILE A 235 -8.97 -4.16 -13.97
N GLY A 236 -9.73 -3.13 -14.36
CA GLY A 236 -11.04 -3.30 -15.02
C GLY A 236 -10.99 -4.02 -16.37
N THR A 237 -9.84 -4.06 -17.03
CA THR A 237 -9.63 -4.73 -18.33
C THR A 237 -9.42 -6.24 -18.21
N LEU A 238 -9.29 -6.79 -17.00
CA LEU A 238 -9.19 -8.23 -16.78
C LEU A 238 -10.56 -8.83 -16.49
N THR A 239 -10.73 -10.10 -16.85
CA THR A 239 -11.83 -10.92 -16.36
C THR A 239 -11.64 -11.26 -14.87
N VAL A 240 -12.73 -11.62 -14.20
CA VAL A 240 -12.71 -12.10 -12.81
C VAL A 240 -11.71 -13.27 -12.65
N LYS A 241 -11.74 -14.22 -13.59
CA LYS A 241 -10.87 -15.41 -13.57
C LYS A 241 -9.41 -15.06 -13.82
N GLU A 242 -9.11 -14.21 -14.79
CA GLU A 242 -7.73 -13.75 -15.04
C GLU A 242 -7.16 -13.01 -13.83
N HIS A 243 -7.96 -12.15 -13.20
CA HIS A 243 -7.55 -11.43 -12.01
C HIS A 243 -7.23 -12.36 -10.83
N LEU A 244 -8.03 -13.43 -10.65
CA LEU A 244 -7.77 -14.45 -9.64
C LEU A 244 -6.54 -15.29 -9.96
N ILE A 245 -6.31 -15.63 -11.23
CA ILE A 245 -5.09 -16.33 -11.66
C ILE A 245 -3.86 -15.48 -11.33
N PHE A 246 -3.86 -14.22 -11.73
CA PHE A 246 -2.78 -13.28 -11.44
C PHE A 246 -2.55 -13.13 -9.93
N SER A 247 -3.63 -12.96 -9.16
CA SER A 247 -3.55 -12.86 -7.70
C SER A 247 -3.00 -14.14 -7.05
N ALA A 248 -3.38 -15.31 -7.54
CA ALA A 248 -2.92 -16.60 -7.02
C ALA A 248 -1.43 -16.84 -7.32
N GLU A 249 -0.95 -16.43 -8.51
CA GLU A 249 0.47 -16.51 -8.85
C GLU A 249 1.34 -15.66 -7.91
N MET A 250 0.83 -14.49 -7.51
CA MET A 250 1.53 -13.58 -6.60
C MET A 250 1.45 -14.00 -5.13
N ARG A 251 0.31 -14.56 -4.69
CA ARG A 251 0.05 -14.88 -3.27
C ARG A 251 0.40 -16.32 -2.88
N MET A 252 0.52 -17.24 -3.84
CA MET A 252 0.75 -18.66 -3.59
C MET A 252 2.01 -19.17 -4.33
N PRO A 253 3.18 -18.52 -4.19
CA PRO A 253 4.38 -18.83 -5.00
C PRO A 253 4.85 -20.28 -4.81
N ASN A 254 4.69 -20.84 -3.61
CA ASN A 254 5.13 -22.20 -3.26
C ASN A 254 4.15 -23.31 -3.68
N ARG A 255 3.00 -22.96 -4.31
CA ARG A 255 1.99 -23.91 -4.77
C ARG A 255 2.12 -24.19 -6.26
N SER A 256 1.84 -25.41 -6.68
CA SER A 256 1.82 -25.81 -8.08
C SER A 256 0.70 -25.11 -8.87
N LYS A 257 0.84 -25.04 -10.20
CA LYS A 257 -0.21 -24.48 -11.07
C LYS A 257 -1.56 -25.20 -10.90
N ALA A 258 -1.53 -26.52 -10.69
CA ALA A 258 -2.73 -27.33 -10.50
C ALA A 258 -3.44 -27.01 -9.17
N GLU A 259 -2.69 -26.89 -8.06
CA GLU A 259 -3.24 -26.50 -6.76
C GLU A 259 -3.86 -25.10 -6.81
N ARG A 260 -3.16 -24.13 -7.42
CA ARG A 260 -3.69 -22.76 -7.60
C ARG A 260 -4.99 -22.77 -8.39
N ARG A 261 -5.03 -23.52 -9.51
CA ARG A 261 -6.23 -23.68 -10.34
C ARG A 261 -7.38 -24.26 -9.53
N SER A 262 -7.13 -25.32 -8.77
CA SER A 262 -8.14 -25.97 -7.92
C SER A 262 -8.71 -25.01 -6.87
N LYS A 263 -7.85 -24.25 -6.19
CA LYS A 263 -8.27 -23.25 -5.20
C LYS A 263 -9.10 -22.13 -5.84
N ILE A 264 -8.74 -21.67 -7.03
CA ILE A 264 -9.52 -20.65 -7.76
C ILE A 264 -10.91 -21.17 -8.11
N GLU A 265 -11.03 -22.37 -8.69
CA GLU A 265 -12.33 -22.96 -9.05
C GLU A 265 -13.18 -23.27 -7.79
N GLN A 266 -12.54 -23.60 -6.66
CA GLN A 266 -13.23 -23.70 -5.37
C GLN A 266 -13.81 -22.34 -4.94
N LEU A 267 -12.98 -21.29 -4.89
CA LEU A 267 -13.41 -19.96 -4.46
C LEU A 267 -14.48 -19.35 -5.38
N LEU A 268 -14.39 -19.56 -6.70
CA LEU A 268 -15.41 -19.11 -7.66
C LEU A 268 -16.78 -19.71 -7.33
N ARG A 269 -16.82 -21.00 -6.95
CA ARG A 269 -18.06 -21.69 -6.55
C ARG A 269 -18.57 -21.23 -5.20
N GLU A 270 -17.72 -21.23 -4.18
CA GLU A 270 -18.07 -20.84 -2.81
C GLU A 270 -18.61 -19.41 -2.73
N LEU A 271 -18.05 -18.50 -3.55
CA LEU A 271 -18.41 -17.10 -3.56
C LEU A 271 -19.47 -16.75 -4.63
N GLY A 272 -20.02 -17.76 -5.32
CA GLY A 272 -21.05 -17.56 -6.34
C GLY A 272 -20.62 -16.65 -7.50
N LEU A 273 -19.36 -16.74 -7.90
CA LEU A 273 -18.75 -15.96 -9.00
C LEU A 273 -18.69 -16.74 -10.32
N ASP A 274 -19.13 -18.00 -10.37
CA ASP A 274 -19.09 -18.83 -11.59
C ASP A 274 -19.76 -18.19 -12.81
N LYS A 275 -20.88 -17.50 -12.60
CA LYS A 275 -21.66 -16.88 -13.69
C LYS A 275 -20.93 -15.70 -14.33
N CYS A 276 -20.08 -15.01 -13.57
CA CYS A 276 -19.35 -13.82 -14.02
C CYS A 276 -17.84 -14.04 -14.13
N LYS A 277 -17.36 -15.29 -14.04
CA LYS A 277 -15.92 -15.60 -14.03
C LYS A 277 -15.18 -15.13 -15.30
N ASP A 278 -15.85 -15.19 -16.45
CA ASP A 278 -15.31 -14.79 -17.75
C ASP A 278 -15.76 -13.37 -18.15
N SER A 279 -16.48 -12.67 -17.27
CA SER A 279 -16.88 -11.27 -17.47
C SER A 279 -15.76 -10.33 -17.08
N LEU A 280 -15.62 -9.22 -17.81
CA LEU A 280 -14.72 -8.13 -17.44
C LEU A 280 -15.14 -7.54 -16.09
N ILE A 281 -14.16 -7.22 -15.25
CA ILE A 281 -14.42 -6.58 -13.96
C ILE A 281 -15.01 -5.18 -14.17
N GLY A 282 -14.52 -4.45 -15.18
CA GLY A 282 -14.97 -3.10 -15.52
C GLY A 282 -14.49 -2.03 -14.53
N GLN A 283 -14.46 -0.78 -14.99
CA GLN A 283 -14.15 0.39 -14.16
C GLN A 283 -15.43 1.13 -13.74
N LEU A 284 -15.31 2.07 -12.81
CA LEU A 284 -16.43 2.94 -12.42
C LEU A 284 -16.92 3.73 -13.66
N GLY A 285 -18.14 3.44 -14.10
CA GLY A 285 -18.77 4.09 -15.26
C GLY A 285 -18.76 3.27 -16.55
N GLU A 286 -18.08 2.13 -16.58
CA GLU A 286 -18.09 1.18 -17.71
C GLU A 286 -18.88 -0.09 -17.35
N SER A 287 -19.32 -0.84 -18.36
CA SER A 287 -19.96 -2.14 -18.13
C SER A 287 -18.99 -3.13 -17.48
N GLY A 288 -19.47 -3.89 -16.50
CA GLY A 288 -18.66 -4.85 -15.74
C GLY A 288 -19.51 -5.62 -14.74
N ILE A 289 -18.85 -6.27 -13.78
CA ILE A 289 -19.52 -7.00 -12.70
C ILE A 289 -20.24 -6.05 -11.73
N SER A 290 -21.31 -6.53 -11.10
CA SER A 290 -22.07 -5.78 -10.10
C SER A 290 -21.23 -5.43 -8.86
N GLY A 291 -21.66 -4.44 -8.08
CA GLY A 291 -20.98 -4.06 -6.84
C GLY A 291 -20.86 -5.22 -5.83
N GLY A 292 -21.91 -6.04 -5.70
CA GLY A 292 -21.88 -7.23 -4.84
C GLY A 292 -20.91 -8.30 -5.34
N GLU A 293 -20.85 -8.55 -6.65
CA GLU A 293 -19.86 -9.47 -7.26
C GLU A 293 -18.43 -8.94 -7.09
N ARG A 294 -18.22 -7.63 -7.27
CA ARG A 294 -16.94 -6.97 -7.03
C ARG A 294 -16.46 -7.16 -5.60
N LYS A 295 -17.36 -7.05 -4.61
CA LYS A 295 -17.03 -7.33 -3.20
C LYS A 295 -16.69 -8.79 -2.96
N ARG A 296 -17.45 -9.72 -3.53
CA ARG A 296 -17.14 -11.16 -3.44
C ARG A 296 -15.81 -11.51 -4.10
N LEU A 297 -15.45 -10.87 -5.22
CA LEU A 297 -14.13 -10.99 -5.83
C LEU A 297 -13.01 -10.48 -4.90
N SER A 298 -13.24 -9.38 -4.18
CA SER A 298 -12.29 -8.87 -3.19
C SER A 298 -12.02 -9.90 -2.09
N PHE A 299 -13.08 -10.54 -1.58
CA PHE A 299 -12.94 -11.64 -0.62
C PHE A 299 -12.21 -12.84 -1.22
N ALA A 300 -12.52 -13.22 -2.46
CA ALA A 300 -11.84 -14.30 -3.17
C ALA A 300 -10.33 -14.06 -3.22
N CYS A 301 -9.92 -12.83 -3.54
CA CYS A 301 -8.51 -12.44 -3.62
C CYS A 301 -7.77 -12.60 -2.28
N GLU A 302 -8.42 -12.27 -1.17
CA GLU A 302 -7.85 -12.43 0.16
C GLU A 302 -7.84 -13.91 0.63
N LEU A 303 -8.89 -14.68 0.28
CA LEU A 303 -9.01 -16.11 0.62
C LEU A 303 -8.03 -17.02 -0.13
N LEU A 304 -7.38 -16.54 -1.21
CA LEU A 304 -6.32 -17.29 -1.89
C LEU A 304 -5.16 -17.65 -0.95
N SER A 305 -4.84 -16.76 0.00
CA SER A 305 -3.79 -16.97 1.00
C SER A 305 -4.20 -17.86 2.18
N ASP A 306 -5.48 -18.30 2.21
CA ASP A 306 -6.11 -19.03 3.31
C ASP A 306 -5.80 -18.45 4.71
N PRO A 307 -6.12 -17.16 4.94
CA PRO A 307 -5.77 -16.47 6.17
C PRO A 307 -6.59 -17.01 7.35
N MET A 308 -5.96 -17.06 8.53
CA MET A 308 -6.63 -17.45 9.78
C MET A 308 -7.54 -16.34 10.32
N ILE A 309 -7.14 -15.08 10.10
CA ILE A 309 -7.90 -13.89 10.51
C ILE A 309 -8.20 -13.04 9.26
N MET A 310 -9.43 -12.58 9.13
CA MET A 310 -9.84 -11.65 8.08
C MET A 310 -10.42 -10.38 8.69
N PHE A 311 -9.87 -9.24 8.30
CA PHE A 311 -10.36 -7.93 8.66
C PHE A 311 -11.08 -7.28 7.47
N CYS A 312 -12.35 -6.91 7.62
CA CYS A 312 -13.15 -6.34 6.55
C CYS A 312 -13.59 -4.91 6.90
N ASP A 313 -13.12 -3.93 6.15
CA ASP A 313 -13.48 -2.53 6.39
C ASP A 313 -14.72 -2.15 5.56
N GLU A 314 -15.86 -1.99 6.22
CA GLU A 314 -17.16 -1.65 5.63
C GLU A 314 -17.53 -2.48 4.39
N PRO A 315 -17.59 -3.83 4.50
CA PRO A 315 -17.81 -4.71 3.35
C PRO A 315 -19.18 -4.54 2.69
N THR A 316 -20.15 -3.93 3.39
CA THR A 316 -21.52 -3.70 2.92
C THR A 316 -21.76 -2.27 2.42
N SER A 317 -20.75 -1.40 2.46
CA SER A 317 -20.90 -0.01 2.01
C SER A 317 -21.22 0.07 0.52
N GLY A 318 -22.18 0.94 0.16
CA GLY A 318 -22.60 1.16 -1.22
C GLY A 318 -23.41 0.02 -1.86
N LEU A 319 -23.82 -0.99 -1.08
CA LEU A 319 -24.67 -2.09 -1.54
C LEU A 319 -26.12 -1.92 -1.06
N ASP A 320 -27.06 -2.44 -1.84
CA ASP A 320 -28.44 -2.61 -1.35
C ASP A 320 -28.51 -3.70 -0.26
N SER A 321 -29.64 -3.76 0.44
CA SER A 321 -29.84 -4.67 1.57
C SER A 321 -29.71 -6.15 1.19
N PHE A 322 -30.14 -6.54 -0.01
CA PHE A 322 -30.07 -7.92 -0.48
C PHE A 322 -28.63 -8.31 -0.82
N MET A 323 -27.92 -7.48 -1.58
CA MET A 323 -26.51 -7.67 -1.90
C MET A 323 -25.63 -7.68 -0.65
N ALA A 324 -25.87 -6.76 0.29
CA ALA A 324 -25.20 -6.73 1.58
C ALA A 324 -25.40 -8.02 2.36
N GLN A 325 -26.63 -8.56 2.38
CA GLN A 325 -26.92 -9.84 3.02
C GLN A 325 -26.13 -10.99 2.36
N GLN A 326 -26.04 -11.05 1.03
CA GLN A 326 -25.24 -12.07 0.34
C GLN A 326 -23.75 -11.98 0.67
N VAL A 327 -23.22 -10.76 0.76
CA VAL A 327 -21.83 -10.49 1.17
C VAL A 327 -21.57 -10.98 2.59
N VAL A 328 -22.46 -10.70 3.54
CA VAL A 328 -22.30 -11.16 4.93
C VAL A 328 -22.52 -12.67 5.06
N ARG A 329 -23.34 -13.31 4.20
CA ARG A 329 -23.49 -14.78 4.19
C ARG A 329 -22.18 -15.46 3.84
N VAL A 330 -21.46 -14.92 2.86
CA VAL A 330 -20.12 -15.40 2.49
C VAL A 330 -19.15 -15.28 3.67
N LEU A 331 -19.15 -14.15 4.37
CA LEU A 331 -18.30 -13.97 5.57
C LEU A 331 -18.69 -14.99 6.66
N GLN A 332 -19.98 -15.18 6.91
CA GLN A 332 -20.45 -16.18 7.88
C GLN A 332 -20.02 -17.60 7.50
N GLN A 333 -20.08 -17.99 6.22
CA GLN A 333 -19.59 -19.28 5.75
C GLN A 333 -18.08 -19.43 5.95
N ALA A 334 -17.31 -18.39 5.65
CA ALA A 334 -15.88 -18.37 5.90
C ALA A 334 -15.57 -18.47 7.40
N ALA A 335 -16.32 -17.80 8.26
CA ALA A 335 -16.21 -17.94 9.72
C ALA A 335 -16.50 -19.38 10.15
N ASN A 336 -17.62 -19.96 9.70
CA ASN A 336 -18.00 -21.35 9.99
C ASN A 336 -16.95 -22.38 9.54
N SER A 337 -16.09 -22.04 8.57
CA SER A 337 -14.94 -22.87 8.16
C SER A 337 -13.73 -22.79 9.12
N GLY A 338 -13.85 -22.08 10.25
CA GLY A 338 -12.81 -21.94 11.27
C GLY A 338 -12.04 -20.61 11.22
N LYS A 339 -12.40 -19.67 10.34
CA LYS A 339 -11.73 -18.36 10.24
C LYS A 339 -12.25 -17.39 11.29
N MET A 340 -11.39 -16.50 11.78
CA MET A 340 -11.79 -15.35 12.60
C MET A 340 -12.09 -14.17 11.68
N ILE A 341 -13.29 -13.59 11.77
CA ILE A 341 -13.64 -12.46 10.90
C ILE A 341 -14.09 -11.26 11.74
N ILE A 342 -13.44 -10.13 11.52
CA ILE A 342 -13.76 -8.85 12.15
C ILE A 342 -14.15 -7.87 11.05
N CYS A 343 -15.38 -7.37 11.08
CA CYS A 343 -15.84 -6.40 10.10
C CYS A 343 -16.37 -5.11 10.74
N THR A 344 -16.00 -3.96 10.18
CA THR A 344 -16.68 -2.70 10.50
C THR A 344 -17.97 -2.61 9.70
N ILE A 345 -19.09 -2.28 10.36
CA ILE A 345 -20.35 -2.07 9.68
C ILE A 345 -20.96 -0.74 10.12
N HIS A 346 -21.31 0.06 9.12
CA HIS A 346 -22.08 1.28 9.29
C HIS A 346 -23.57 0.95 9.11
N GLN A 347 -24.37 1.18 10.15
CA GLN A 347 -25.84 1.08 10.15
C GLN A 347 -26.39 -0.17 9.43
N PRO A 348 -26.14 -1.40 9.93
CA PRO A 348 -26.67 -2.61 9.31
C PRO A 348 -28.20 -2.64 9.36
N SER A 349 -28.83 -3.23 8.34
CA SER A 349 -30.23 -3.64 8.44
C SER A 349 -30.40 -4.71 9.52
N SER A 350 -31.61 -4.84 10.08
CA SER A 350 -31.91 -5.85 11.11
C SER A 350 -31.57 -7.28 10.65
N GLN A 351 -31.79 -7.59 9.38
CA GLN A 351 -31.46 -8.88 8.79
C GLN A 351 -29.95 -9.13 8.73
N VAL A 352 -29.16 -8.12 8.34
CA VAL A 352 -27.70 -8.21 8.31
C VAL A 352 -27.14 -8.30 9.73
N PHE A 353 -27.64 -7.46 10.64
CA PHE A 353 -27.25 -7.47 12.04
C PHE A 353 -27.46 -8.84 12.70
N ALA A 354 -28.56 -9.53 12.39
CA ALA A 354 -28.88 -10.84 12.95
C ALA A 354 -27.87 -11.95 12.58
N MET A 355 -27.03 -11.74 11.57
CA MET A 355 -26.07 -12.72 11.08
C MET A 355 -24.73 -12.74 11.86
N PHE A 356 -24.50 -11.76 12.73
CA PHE A 356 -23.28 -11.65 13.54
C PHE A 356 -23.38 -12.47 14.83
N ASP A 357 -22.26 -13.10 15.20
CA ASP A 357 -22.14 -13.86 16.45
C ASP A 357 -21.85 -12.92 17.62
N GLN A 358 -20.88 -12.03 17.42
CA GLN A 358 -20.39 -11.09 18.41
C GLN A 358 -20.58 -9.65 17.95
N LEU A 359 -20.76 -8.75 18.92
CA LEU A 359 -20.89 -7.32 18.71
C LEU A 359 -19.86 -6.58 19.57
N CYS A 360 -19.11 -5.69 18.94
CA CYS A 360 -18.31 -4.66 19.61
C CYS A 360 -18.90 -3.30 19.22
N LEU A 361 -19.62 -2.67 20.15
CA LEU A 361 -20.18 -1.33 19.97
C LEU A 361 -19.18 -0.29 20.48
N LEU A 362 -18.69 0.55 19.57
CA LEU A 362 -17.81 1.67 19.88
C LEU A 362 -18.59 2.99 19.91
N ALA A 363 -18.35 3.80 20.93
CA ALA A 363 -18.85 5.16 21.04
C ALA A 363 -17.73 6.08 21.55
N GLN A 364 -17.46 7.18 20.85
CA GLN A 364 -16.44 8.18 21.23
C GLN A 364 -15.05 7.58 21.55
N GLY A 365 -14.63 6.54 20.82
CA GLY A 365 -13.34 5.89 21.02
C GLY A 365 -13.29 4.89 22.18
N GLN A 366 -14.41 4.61 22.83
CA GLN A 366 -14.54 3.64 23.92
C GLN A 366 -15.50 2.51 23.55
N VAL A 367 -15.37 1.36 24.22
CA VAL A 367 -16.28 0.23 24.07
C VAL A 367 -17.51 0.46 24.95
N ALA A 368 -18.67 0.65 24.32
CA ALA A 368 -19.95 0.75 25.01
C ALA A 368 -20.53 -0.64 25.33
N TYR A 369 -20.30 -1.61 24.45
CA TYR A 369 -20.70 -3.01 24.63
C TYR A 369 -19.74 -3.94 23.90
N PHE A 370 -19.41 -5.06 24.50
CA PHE A 370 -18.69 -6.15 23.85
C PHE A 370 -19.25 -7.49 24.34
N GLY A 371 -19.66 -8.34 23.41
CA GLY A 371 -20.17 -9.68 23.73
C GLY A 371 -21.10 -10.25 22.67
N PRO A 372 -21.82 -11.35 22.99
CA PRO A 372 -22.76 -11.98 22.07
C PRO A 372 -23.83 -10.99 21.59
N ARG A 373 -24.13 -11.01 20.30
CA ARG A 373 -25.14 -10.10 19.72
C ARG A 373 -26.51 -10.22 20.42
N LYS A 374 -26.91 -11.44 20.78
CA LYS A 374 -28.22 -11.72 21.40
C LYS A 374 -28.40 -11.01 22.75
N GLU A 375 -27.33 -10.97 23.56
CA GLU A 375 -27.34 -10.38 24.90
C GLU A 375 -27.33 -8.84 24.86
N ALA A 376 -26.88 -8.24 23.76
CA ALA A 376 -26.79 -6.79 23.61
C ALA A 376 -28.16 -6.13 23.81
N LEU A 377 -29.21 -6.66 23.19
CA LEU A 377 -30.56 -6.11 23.26
C LEU A 377 -31.11 -6.13 24.70
N GLU A 378 -30.91 -7.24 25.42
CA GLU A 378 -31.33 -7.39 26.81
C GLU A 378 -30.61 -6.39 27.74
N ILE A 379 -29.32 -6.13 27.50
CA ILE A 379 -28.54 -5.17 28.29
C ILE A 379 -29.01 -3.74 28.04
N PHE A 380 -29.30 -3.37 26.79
CA PHE A 380 -29.83 -2.04 26.49
C PHE A 380 -31.22 -1.81 27.07
N GLU A 381 -32.07 -2.84 27.07
CA GLU A 381 -33.37 -2.80 27.76
C GLU A 381 -33.21 -2.60 29.28
N ARG A 382 -32.27 -3.30 29.92
CA ARG A 382 -31.96 -3.11 31.35
C ARG A 382 -31.47 -1.69 31.66
N CYS A 383 -30.75 -1.07 30.73
CA CYS A 383 -30.31 0.33 30.82
C CYS A 383 -31.43 1.35 30.51
N ARG A 384 -32.68 0.91 30.32
CA ARG A 384 -33.84 1.74 29.93
C ARG A 384 -33.67 2.44 28.58
N LEU A 385 -32.91 1.84 27.67
CA LEU A 385 -32.68 2.31 26.30
C LEU A 385 -33.09 1.21 25.31
N PRO A 386 -34.40 0.88 25.20
CA PRO A 386 -34.85 -0.19 24.32
C PRO A 386 -34.53 0.13 22.86
N CYS A 387 -33.94 -0.85 22.16
CA CYS A 387 -33.68 -0.73 20.73
C CYS A 387 -34.99 -0.91 19.95
N PRO A 388 -35.32 -0.03 18.99
CA PRO A 388 -36.50 -0.23 18.15
C PRO A 388 -36.42 -1.54 17.36
N VAL A 389 -37.58 -2.19 17.13
CA VAL A 389 -37.71 -3.57 16.59
C VAL A 389 -37.00 -3.79 15.24
N ASN A 390 -36.73 -2.73 14.48
CA ASN A 390 -36.09 -2.78 13.15
C ASN A 390 -34.75 -2.05 13.05
N PHE A 391 -34.19 -1.60 14.16
CA PHE A 391 -32.95 -0.81 14.18
C PHE A 391 -31.82 -1.59 14.83
N SER A 392 -30.59 -1.30 14.39
CA SER A 392 -29.39 -1.74 15.10
C SER A 392 -29.15 -0.86 16.35
N PRO A 393 -28.48 -1.36 17.39
CA PRO A 393 -28.17 -0.58 18.61
C PRO A 393 -27.22 0.62 18.43
N SER A 394 -26.88 0.99 17.20
CA SER A 394 -25.75 1.84 16.81
C SER A 394 -26.03 3.33 16.75
#